data_AF-A0A428W5L3-F1
#
_entry.id   AF-A0A428W5L3-F1
#
_cell.length_a   1.000
_cell.length_b   1.000
_cell.length_c   1.000
_cell.angle_alpha   90.00
_cell.angle_beta   90.00
_cell.angle_gamma   90.00
#
_symmetry.space_group_name_H-M   'P 1'
#
loop_
_entity.id
_entity.type
_entity.pdbx_description
1 polymer ?
#
loop_
_entity_poly.entity_id
_entity_poly.type
_entity_poly.pdbx_seq_one_letter_code
_entity_poly.pdbx_strand_id
1 'polypeptide(L)'
;MGKIIATENVSLDGVIELSTGDEGFSRDDWLAALAPADRDEWGKLILDDALGAQALLLGRRSYEFFAARYPSRTGELADRMNSLPKYVVSTTLEGPGWTNSTVLDGGLVEAVSALKHTVDGEIRVYASSQLVRTLMEHDLVDEVRLVVFPFLLGSGRRLFDQTGDHKSLRLTDIRTVGSGLAFLVYQRIRDVDESAKRVATAGTGSR
;
A
#
# COMPACT_ATOMS: atom_id res chain seq x y z
N MET A 1 -5.47 -15.00 -9.70
CA MET A 1 -6.30 -14.25 -8.72
C MET A 1 -5.43 -13.16 -8.15
N GLY A 2 -5.86 -11.91 -8.30
CA GLY A 2 -5.11 -10.73 -7.92
C GLY A 2 -4.82 -10.66 -6.44
N LYS A 3 -3.66 -10.12 -6.10
CA LYS A 3 -3.22 -9.87 -4.72
C LYS A 3 -3.23 -8.38 -4.44
N ILE A 4 -3.82 -7.98 -3.32
CA ILE A 4 -3.82 -6.59 -2.87
C ILE A 4 -2.58 -6.37 -2.02
N ILE A 5 -1.71 -5.47 -2.46
CA ILE A 5 -0.46 -5.13 -1.79
C ILE A 5 -0.51 -3.66 -1.36
N ALA A 6 -0.46 -3.42 -0.05
CA ALA A 6 -0.44 -2.08 0.52
C ALA A 6 1.02 -1.66 0.77
N THR A 7 1.47 -0.58 0.11
CA THR A 7 2.81 -0.02 0.33
C THR A 7 2.68 1.34 1.01
N GLU A 8 3.24 1.48 2.22
CA GLU A 8 3.11 2.69 3.04
C GLU A 8 4.47 3.15 3.58
N ASN A 9 4.68 4.48 3.57
CA ASN A 9 5.82 5.12 4.22
C ASN A 9 5.42 5.49 5.64
N VAL A 10 6.24 5.08 6.62
CA VAL A 10 5.96 5.28 8.05
C VAL A 10 7.19 5.79 8.80
N SER A 11 6.99 6.64 9.80
CA SER A 11 8.01 6.98 10.80
C SER A 11 8.20 5.84 11.80
N LEU A 12 9.22 5.92 12.66
CA LEU A 12 9.46 4.93 13.71
C LEU A 12 8.30 4.82 14.72
N ASP A 13 7.58 5.91 14.97
CA ASP A 13 6.39 5.95 15.82
C ASP A 13 5.09 5.69 15.06
N GLY A 14 5.18 5.19 13.82
CA GLY A 14 4.08 4.68 13.02
C GLY A 14 3.21 5.75 12.36
N VAL A 15 3.67 7.00 12.31
CA VAL A 15 3.00 8.09 11.58
C VAL A 15 3.24 7.91 10.09
N ILE A 16 2.19 8.08 9.28
CA ILE A 16 2.23 7.87 7.83
C ILE A 16 2.53 9.17 7.07
N GLU A 17 3.21 9.06 5.94
CA GLU A 17 3.32 10.15 4.97
C GLU A 17 1.94 10.38 4.31
N LEU A 18 1.34 11.55 4.52
CA LEU A 18 0.12 11.93 3.82
C LEU A 18 0.48 12.53 2.47
N SER A 19 0.00 11.93 1.38
CA SER A 19 0.25 12.45 0.02
C SER A 19 -0.14 13.92 -0.15
N THR A 20 -1.19 14.37 0.52
CA THR A 20 -1.67 15.75 0.41
C THR A 20 -0.98 16.72 1.39
N GLY A 21 -0.25 16.23 2.39
CA GLY A 21 0.45 17.06 3.39
C GLY A 21 -0.47 17.80 4.38
N ASP A 22 -1.77 17.48 4.39
CA ASP A 22 -2.79 18.29 5.07
C ASP A 22 -2.75 18.23 6.61
N GLU A 23 -1.92 17.37 7.22
CA GLU A 23 -1.82 17.21 8.68
C GLU A 23 -0.36 17.24 9.17
N GLY A 24 0.41 18.21 8.68
CA GLY A 24 1.80 18.45 9.11
C GLY A 24 2.82 17.53 8.46
N PHE A 25 4.11 17.84 8.68
CA PHE A 25 5.32 17.23 8.08
C PHE A 25 5.12 16.86 6.60
N SER A 26 5.30 17.86 5.73
CA SER A 26 5.06 17.75 4.29
C SER A 26 5.98 16.71 3.65
N ARG A 27 5.60 16.18 2.48
CA ARG A 27 6.48 15.29 1.70
C ARG A 27 7.90 15.85 1.51
N ASP A 28 8.03 17.17 1.38
CA ASP A 28 9.33 17.83 1.25
C ASP A 28 10.13 17.76 2.55
N ASP A 29 9.47 17.81 3.71
CA ASP A 29 10.11 17.61 5.03
C ASP A 29 10.59 16.17 5.21
N TRP A 30 9.79 15.17 4.80
CA TRP A 30 10.18 13.75 4.78
C TRP A 30 11.42 13.53 3.93
N LEU A 31 11.42 14.11 2.72
CA LEU A 31 12.57 14.08 1.83
C LEU A 31 13.77 14.79 2.46
N ALA A 32 13.60 16.00 2.97
CA ALA A 32 14.65 16.82 3.57
C ALA A 32 15.38 16.09 4.71
N ALA A 33 14.65 15.27 5.49
CA ALA A 33 15.21 14.47 6.59
C ALA A 33 16.10 13.29 6.14
N LEU A 34 16.04 12.89 4.86
CA LEU A 34 16.87 11.81 4.32
C LEU A 34 18.20 12.32 3.75
N ALA A 35 19.25 11.51 3.89
CA ALA A 35 20.48 11.71 3.14
C ALA A 35 20.22 11.55 1.62
N PRO A 36 20.92 12.29 0.74
CA PRO A 36 20.70 12.19 -0.70
C PRO A 36 20.79 10.76 -1.25
N ALA A 37 21.77 9.97 -0.80
CA ALA A 37 21.92 8.57 -1.23
C ALA A 37 20.72 7.69 -0.81
N ASP A 38 20.14 7.94 0.38
CA ASP A 38 18.96 7.21 0.84
C ASP A 38 17.72 7.58 0.02
N ARG A 39 17.61 8.84 -0.43
CA ARG A 39 16.54 9.28 -1.33
C ARG A 39 16.62 8.58 -2.68
N ASP A 40 17.82 8.41 -3.23
CA ASP A 40 18.04 7.72 -4.50
C ASP A 40 17.66 6.24 -4.40
N GLU A 41 18.08 5.55 -3.34
CA GLU A 41 17.71 4.15 -3.09
C GLU A 41 16.21 3.97 -2.84
N TRP A 42 15.58 4.91 -2.14
CA TRP A 42 14.12 4.92 -1.97
C TRP A 42 13.39 5.16 -3.30
N GLY A 43 13.91 6.03 -4.16
CA GLY A 43 13.39 6.26 -5.51
C GLY A 43 13.42 4.99 -6.37
N LYS A 44 14.52 4.22 -6.31
CA LYS A 44 14.64 2.91 -6.98
C LYS A 44 13.60 1.92 -6.44
N LEU A 45 13.43 1.84 -5.13
CA LEU A 45 12.39 0.99 -4.53
C LEU A 45 10.99 1.35 -5.03
N ILE A 46 10.64 2.64 -5.11
CA ILE A 46 9.33 3.09 -5.63
C ILE A 46 9.15 2.65 -7.09
N LEU A 47 10.20 2.79 -7.90
CA LEU A 47 10.18 2.35 -9.29
C LEU A 47 9.96 0.84 -9.39
N ASP A 48 10.73 0.05 -8.65
CA ASP A 48 10.59 -1.42 -8.63
C ASP A 48 9.18 -1.86 -8.19
N ASP A 49 8.62 -1.20 -7.17
CA ASP A 49 7.27 -1.48 -6.67
C ASP A 49 6.19 -1.21 -7.74
N ALA A 50 6.34 -0.10 -8.49
CA ALA A 50 5.46 0.26 -9.60
C ALA A 50 5.63 -0.64 -10.84
N LEU A 51 6.85 -1.08 -11.14
CA LEU A 51 7.12 -2.02 -12.23
C LEU A 51 6.47 -3.38 -11.96
N GLY A 52 6.47 -3.83 -10.71
CA GLY A 52 5.81 -5.08 -10.29
C GLY A 52 4.28 -5.02 -10.24
N ALA A 53 3.67 -3.83 -10.28
CA ALA A 53 2.22 -3.66 -10.23
C ALA A 53 1.54 -4.13 -11.53
N GLN A 54 0.30 -4.62 -11.46
CA GLN A 54 -0.57 -4.85 -12.62
C GLN A 54 -1.77 -3.90 -12.64
N ALA A 55 -2.11 -3.33 -11.49
CA ALA A 55 -3.09 -2.25 -11.37
C ALA A 55 -2.81 -1.39 -10.13
N LEU A 56 -3.36 -0.19 -10.11
CA LEU A 56 -3.42 0.67 -8.94
C LEU A 56 -4.83 0.69 -8.36
N LEU A 57 -4.95 0.62 -7.04
CA LEU A 57 -6.18 0.82 -6.30
C LEU A 57 -6.02 2.04 -5.39
N LEU A 58 -6.83 3.07 -5.62
CA LEU A 58 -6.67 4.39 -5.02
C LEU A 58 -7.95 4.84 -4.33
N GLY A 59 -7.81 5.54 -3.20
CA GLY A 59 -8.90 6.36 -2.68
C GLY A 59 -8.98 7.68 -3.45
N ARG A 60 -10.13 8.37 -3.37
CA ARG A 60 -10.36 9.65 -4.05
C ARG A 60 -9.22 10.67 -3.88
N ARG A 61 -8.80 10.96 -2.64
CA ARG A 61 -7.79 12.00 -2.36
C ARG A 61 -6.43 11.66 -2.96
N SER A 62 -6.02 10.40 -2.88
CA SER A 62 -4.78 9.88 -3.46
C SER A 62 -4.84 9.96 -4.98
N TYR A 63 -5.98 9.59 -5.56
CA TYR A 63 -6.23 9.72 -6.98
C TYR A 63 -6.10 11.17 -7.43
N GLU A 64 -6.80 12.12 -6.80
CA GLU A 64 -6.72 13.56 -7.12
C GLU A 64 -5.27 14.07 -7.03
N PHE A 65 -4.53 13.66 -5.99
CA PHE A 65 -3.12 14.02 -5.82
C PHE A 65 -2.23 13.56 -6.98
N PHE A 66 -2.37 12.29 -7.40
CA PHE A 66 -1.58 11.73 -8.49
C PHE A 66 -2.03 12.22 -9.86
N ALA A 67 -3.35 12.32 -10.09
CA ALA A 67 -3.95 12.80 -11.33
C ALA A 67 -3.56 14.26 -11.64
N ALA A 68 -3.33 15.09 -10.62
CA ALA A 68 -2.82 16.45 -10.82
C ALA A 68 -1.36 16.51 -11.28
N ARG A 69 -0.59 15.41 -11.18
CA ARG A 69 0.87 15.41 -11.31
C ARG A 69 1.40 14.49 -12.40
N TYR A 70 0.89 13.27 -12.50
CA TYR A 70 1.44 12.23 -13.38
C TYR A 70 1.12 12.36 -14.87
N PRO A 71 -0.07 12.85 -15.31
CA PRO A 71 -0.42 12.86 -16.74
C PRO A 71 0.58 13.59 -17.64
N SER A 72 1.21 14.66 -17.15
CA SER A 72 2.19 15.46 -17.91
C SER A 72 3.65 15.09 -17.62
N ARG A 73 3.91 14.18 -16.67
CA ARG A 73 5.26 13.75 -16.31
C ARG A 73 5.75 12.66 -17.24
N THR A 74 7.05 12.64 -17.44
CA THR A 74 7.77 11.63 -18.22
C THR A 74 8.84 10.97 -17.36
N GLY A 75 9.38 9.86 -17.85
CA GLY A 75 10.38 9.04 -17.16
C GLY A 75 9.77 7.76 -16.65
N GLU A 76 10.61 6.74 -16.45
CA GLU A 76 10.18 5.34 -16.31
C GLU A 76 9.07 5.12 -15.27
N LEU A 77 9.18 5.75 -14.08
CA LEU A 77 8.14 5.68 -13.06
C LEU A 77 6.84 6.35 -13.53
N ALA A 78 6.91 7.53 -14.14
CA ALA A 78 5.73 8.25 -14.60
C ALA A 78 5.04 7.50 -15.75
N ASP A 79 5.83 6.99 -16.69
CA ASP A 79 5.36 6.20 -17.82
C ASP A 79 4.68 4.92 -17.33
N ARG A 80 5.27 4.25 -16.33
CA ARG A 80 4.67 3.07 -15.70
C ARG A 80 3.34 3.41 -15.02
N MET A 81 3.32 4.42 -14.17
CA MET A 81 2.12 4.87 -13.46
C MET A 81 1.01 5.30 -14.43
N ASN A 82 1.35 5.97 -15.53
CA ASN A 82 0.40 6.37 -16.57
C ASN A 82 -0.16 5.15 -17.32
N SER A 83 0.67 4.14 -17.61
CA SER A 83 0.25 2.92 -18.33
C SER A 83 -0.71 2.02 -17.54
N LEU A 84 -0.57 1.95 -16.22
CA LEU A 84 -1.32 1.02 -15.37
C LEU A 84 -2.83 1.30 -15.38
N PRO A 85 -3.70 0.27 -15.37
CA PRO A 85 -5.09 0.41 -14.96
C PRO A 85 -5.20 0.96 -13.54
N LYS A 86 -6.12 1.89 -13.30
CA LYS A 86 -6.35 2.56 -12.02
C LYS A 86 -7.80 2.40 -11.62
N TYR A 87 -8.02 1.82 -10.45
CA TYR A 87 -9.33 1.63 -9.87
C TYR A 87 -9.48 2.58 -8.69
N VAL A 88 -10.51 3.41 -8.71
CA VAL A 88 -10.71 4.45 -7.70
C VAL A 88 -11.92 4.13 -6.86
N VAL A 89 -11.71 3.96 -5.56
CA VAL A 89 -12.80 3.82 -4.58
C VAL A 89 -13.28 5.21 -4.20
N SER A 90 -14.45 5.60 -4.71
CA SER A 90 -15.07 6.89 -4.44
C SER A 90 -16.57 6.85 -4.68
N THR A 91 -17.32 7.61 -3.88
CA THR A 91 -18.75 7.87 -4.11
C THR A 91 -19.02 9.27 -4.70
N THR A 92 -17.98 10.09 -4.87
CA THR A 92 -18.13 11.51 -5.27
C THR A 92 -17.24 11.91 -6.44
N LEU A 93 -16.32 11.03 -6.87
CA LEU A 93 -15.47 11.31 -8.02
C LEU A 93 -16.23 10.99 -9.31
N GLU A 94 -16.46 12.02 -10.12
CA GLU A 94 -17.09 11.89 -11.43
C GLU A 94 -16.07 12.20 -12.54
N GLY A 95 -16.12 11.45 -13.65
CA GLY A 95 -15.30 11.72 -14.84
C GLY A 95 -13.79 11.76 -14.59
N PRO A 96 -13.14 10.63 -14.21
CA PRO A 96 -11.72 10.63 -13.90
C PRO A 96 -10.86 11.02 -15.12
N GLY A 97 -10.14 12.14 -15.02
CA GLY A 97 -9.32 12.68 -16.12
C GLY A 97 -7.93 12.05 -16.31
N TRP A 98 -7.47 11.19 -15.39
CA TRP A 98 -6.19 10.49 -15.54
C TRP A 98 -6.39 9.21 -16.35
N THR A 99 -5.57 9.00 -17.38
CA THR A 99 -5.66 7.86 -18.30
C THR A 99 -5.73 6.51 -17.60
N ASN A 100 -6.54 5.59 -18.15
CA ASN A 100 -6.78 4.24 -17.65
C ASN A 100 -7.44 4.19 -16.26
N SER A 101 -8.28 5.16 -15.93
CA SER A 101 -8.97 5.23 -14.63
C SER A 101 -10.42 4.78 -14.71
N THR A 102 -10.83 3.99 -13.73
CA THR A 102 -12.19 3.51 -13.54
C THR A 102 -12.60 3.78 -12.09
N VAL A 103 -13.70 4.51 -11.89
CA VAL A 103 -14.31 4.64 -10.56
C VAL A 103 -15.07 3.34 -10.29
N LEU A 104 -14.82 2.72 -9.15
CA LEU A 104 -15.47 1.49 -8.75
C LEU A 104 -16.86 1.80 -8.17
N ASP A 105 -17.87 1.19 -8.77
CA ASP A 105 -19.24 1.21 -8.28
C ASP A 105 -19.53 -0.01 -7.39
N GLY A 106 -20.52 0.11 -6.51
CA GLY A 106 -20.80 -0.89 -5.47
C GLY A 106 -19.98 -0.65 -4.21
N GLY A 107 -20.38 -1.26 -3.10
CA GLY A 107 -19.66 -1.09 -1.83
C GLY A 107 -18.19 -1.52 -1.95
N LEU A 108 -17.29 -0.84 -1.22
CA LEU A 108 -15.83 -1.05 -1.28
C LEU A 108 -15.44 -2.54 -1.25
N VAL A 109 -16.04 -3.32 -0.34
CA VAL A 109 -15.71 -4.74 -0.16
C VAL A 109 -16.07 -5.56 -1.40
N GLU A 110 -17.27 -5.36 -1.94
CA GLU A 110 -17.76 -6.09 -3.11
C GLU A 110 -16.92 -5.75 -4.35
N ALA A 111 -16.73 -4.44 -4.61
CA ALA A 111 -16.01 -3.97 -5.76
C ALA A 111 -14.54 -4.43 -5.77
N VAL A 112 -13.85 -4.34 -4.62
CA VAL A 112 -12.46 -4.80 -4.50
C VAL A 112 -12.37 -6.32 -4.54
N SER A 113 -13.33 -7.06 -4.00
CA SER A 113 -13.36 -8.53 -4.12
C SER A 113 -13.51 -8.95 -5.57
N ALA A 114 -14.43 -8.32 -6.32
CA ALA A 114 -14.58 -8.54 -7.76
C ALA A 114 -13.30 -8.20 -8.53
N LEU A 115 -12.63 -7.11 -8.15
CA LEU A 115 -11.37 -6.70 -8.77
C LEU A 115 -10.26 -7.76 -8.64
N LYS A 116 -10.17 -8.45 -7.50
CA LYS A 116 -9.21 -9.57 -7.32
C LYS A 116 -9.49 -10.74 -8.27
N HIS A 117 -10.71 -10.89 -8.78
CA HIS A 117 -11.03 -11.92 -9.77
C HIS A 117 -10.73 -11.50 -11.20
N THR A 118 -10.71 -10.20 -11.50
CA THR A 118 -10.52 -9.69 -12.86
C THR A 118 -9.06 -9.35 -13.18
N VAL A 119 -8.30 -8.86 -12.21
CA VAL A 119 -6.88 -8.55 -12.37
C VAL A 119 -6.05 -9.76 -11.95
N ASP A 120 -5.16 -10.21 -12.83
CA ASP A 120 -4.15 -11.20 -12.50
C ASP A 120 -2.82 -10.52 -12.14
N GLY A 121 -2.24 -10.87 -10.99
CA GLY A 121 -1.04 -10.25 -10.44
C GLY A 121 -1.27 -9.27 -9.29
N GLU A 122 -0.33 -8.35 -9.08
CA GLU A 122 -0.29 -7.48 -7.89
C GLU A 122 -1.04 -6.16 -8.13
N ILE A 123 -2.06 -5.90 -7.33
CA ILE A 123 -2.80 -4.64 -7.29
C ILE A 123 -2.21 -3.81 -6.16
N ARG A 124 -1.56 -2.70 -6.51
CA ARG A 124 -0.92 -1.79 -5.55
C ARG A 124 -1.91 -0.81 -4.95
N VAL A 125 -1.91 -0.69 -3.64
CA VAL A 125 -2.58 0.39 -2.93
C VAL A 125 -1.53 1.42 -2.53
N TYR A 126 -1.57 2.58 -3.18
CA TYR A 126 -0.69 3.70 -2.85
C TYR A 126 -1.44 4.78 -2.10
N ALA A 127 -0.95 5.04 -0.89
CA ALA A 127 -1.24 6.24 -0.12
C ALA A 127 -2.72 6.57 0.03
N SER A 128 -3.53 5.62 0.47
CA SER A 128 -4.67 5.98 1.29
C SER A 128 -4.68 5.08 2.51
N SER A 129 -4.10 5.57 3.60
CA SER A 129 -4.16 4.89 4.89
C SER A 129 -5.57 4.56 5.32
N GLN A 130 -6.55 5.41 4.98
CA GLN A 130 -7.95 5.09 5.22
C GLN A 130 -8.39 3.87 4.41
N LEU A 131 -8.04 3.81 3.12
CA LEU A 131 -8.35 2.65 2.29
C LEU A 131 -7.62 1.40 2.77
N VAL A 132 -6.33 1.49 3.09
CA VAL A 132 -5.53 0.37 3.63
C VAL A 132 -6.14 -0.15 4.93
N ARG A 133 -6.51 0.73 5.85
CA ARG A 133 -7.19 0.33 7.10
C ARG A 133 -8.50 -0.40 6.82
N THR A 134 -9.38 0.15 5.98
CA THR A 134 -10.65 -0.51 5.64
C THR A 134 -10.44 -1.85 4.93
N LEU A 135 -9.47 -1.94 4.02
CA LEU A 135 -9.13 -3.21 3.36
C LEU A 135 -8.56 -4.24 4.35
N MET A 136 -7.77 -3.80 5.34
CA MET A 136 -7.26 -4.65 6.41
C MET A 136 -8.37 -5.13 7.35
N GLU A 137 -9.32 -4.26 7.72
CA GLU A 137 -10.48 -4.60 8.53
C GLU A 137 -11.31 -5.72 7.89
N HIS A 138 -11.49 -5.66 6.56
CA HIS A 138 -12.20 -6.66 5.76
C HIS A 138 -11.32 -7.82 5.23
N ASP A 139 -10.08 -7.97 5.69
CA ASP A 139 -9.16 -9.05 5.31
C ASP A 139 -8.83 -9.15 3.80
N LEU A 140 -8.98 -8.04 3.08
CA LEU A 140 -8.78 -7.96 1.63
C LEU A 140 -7.31 -7.78 1.23
N VAL A 141 -6.49 -7.19 2.11
CA VAL A 141 -5.03 -7.04 1.91
C VAL A 141 -4.34 -8.40 2.06
N ASP A 142 -3.49 -8.74 1.11
CA ASP A 142 -2.68 -9.96 1.14
C ASP A 142 -1.29 -9.70 1.72
N GLU A 143 -0.72 -8.52 1.44
CA GLU A 143 0.62 -8.14 1.86
C GLU A 143 0.69 -6.66 2.20
N VAL A 144 1.44 -6.34 3.26
CA VAL A 144 1.76 -5.00 3.72
C VAL A 144 3.26 -4.80 3.58
N ARG A 145 3.65 -3.80 2.81
CA ARG A 145 5.03 -3.35 2.62
C ARG A 145 5.20 -2.02 3.34
N LEU A 146 6.14 -1.98 4.27
CA LEU A 146 6.43 -0.77 5.06
C LEU A 146 7.82 -0.28 4.72
N VAL A 147 7.92 0.99 4.33
CA VAL A 147 9.18 1.72 4.34
C VAL A 147 9.24 2.53 5.62
N VAL A 148 10.08 2.11 6.56
CA VAL A 148 10.26 2.75 7.86
C VAL A 148 11.38 3.78 7.76
N PHE A 149 11.02 5.03 8.00
CA PHE A 149 11.91 6.18 8.01
C PHE A 149 12.52 6.38 9.40
N PRO A 150 13.81 6.75 9.51
CA PRO A 150 14.56 6.72 10.76
C PRO A 150 14.34 7.97 11.64
N PHE A 151 13.10 8.44 11.76
CA PHE A 151 12.74 9.58 12.60
C PHE A 151 11.40 9.37 13.32
N LEU A 152 11.18 10.16 14.36
CA LEU A 152 9.94 10.23 15.13
C LEU A 152 9.24 11.54 14.80
N LEU A 153 7.93 11.49 14.53
CA LEU A 153 7.14 12.70 14.26
C LEU A 153 6.36 13.17 15.50
N GLY A 154 6.02 12.26 16.42
CA GLY A 154 5.34 12.54 17.68
C GLY A 154 3.84 12.84 17.52
N SER A 155 3.43 13.37 16.37
CA SER A 155 2.04 13.67 16.03
C SER A 155 1.77 13.38 14.54
N GLY A 156 0.48 13.29 14.19
CA GLY A 156 0.02 12.93 12.85
C GLY A 156 -0.76 11.62 12.84
N ARG A 157 -1.30 11.27 11.68
CA ARG A 157 -2.08 10.03 11.51
C ARG A 157 -1.14 8.85 11.57
N ARG A 158 -1.51 7.80 12.29
CA ARG A 158 -0.79 6.53 12.27
C ARG A 158 -1.30 5.61 11.17
N LEU A 159 -0.58 4.57 10.78
CA LEU A 159 -1.16 3.58 9.86
C LEU A 159 -2.24 2.75 10.56
N PHE A 160 -1.97 2.31 11.79
CA PHE A 160 -2.89 1.56 12.64
C PHE A 160 -2.98 2.26 14.01
N ASP A 161 -4.12 2.90 14.31
CA ASP A 161 -4.38 3.55 15.61
C ASP A 161 -5.30 2.71 16.50
N GLN A 162 -6.44 2.28 15.94
CA GLN A 162 -7.44 1.42 16.57
C GLN A 162 -7.87 0.36 15.55
N THR A 163 -7.17 -0.77 15.50
CA THR A 163 -7.66 -1.94 14.75
C THR A 163 -8.78 -2.59 15.56
N GLY A 164 -9.97 -2.75 14.98
CA GLY A 164 -11.12 -3.34 15.67
C GLY A 164 -10.84 -4.75 16.20
N ASP A 165 -10.19 -5.59 15.39
CA ASP A 165 -9.83 -6.96 15.72
C ASP A 165 -8.33 -7.22 15.60
N HIS A 166 -7.84 -8.24 16.30
CA HIS A 166 -6.47 -8.74 16.14
C HIS A 166 -6.24 -9.30 14.73
N LYS A 167 -5.26 -8.75 14.00
CA LYS A 167 -4.88 -9.21 12.66
C LYS A 167 -3.44 -9.75 12.68
N SER A 168 -3.30 -11.06 12.49
CA SER A 168 -1.98 -11.73 12.41
C SER A 168 -1.27 -11.46 11.08
N LEU A 169 0.01 -11.10 11.17
CA LEU A 169 0.91 -10.86 10.04
C LEU A 169 2.16 -11.73 10.18
N ARG A 170 2.72 -12.20 9.07
CA ARG A 170 4.00 -12.91 9.01
C ARG A 170 5.03 -12.06 8.29
N LEU A 171 6.17 -11.79 8.91
CA LEU A 171 7.31 -11.20 8.20
C LEU A 171 7.80 -12.20 7.14
N THR A 172 7.81 -11.79 5.88
CA THR A 172 8.25 -12.62 4.75
C THR A 172 9.54 -12.10 4.12
N ASP A 173 9.82 -10.80 4.25
CA ASP A 173 11.07 -10.21 3.79
C ASP A 173 11.45 -8.98 4.62
N ILE A 174 12.76 -8.73 4.73
CA ILE A 174 13.34 -7.57 5.40
C ILE A 174 14.65 -7.18 4.74
N ARG A 175 14.82 -5.89 4.47
CA ARG A 175 16.09 -5.33 4.01
C ARG A 175 16.25 -3.86 4.36
N THR A 176 17.48 -3.39 4.36
CA THR A 176 17.77 -1.96 4.39
C THR A 176 17.61 -1.36 3.00
N VAL A 177 17.13 -0.13 2.91
CA VAL A 177 17.10 0.69 1.70
C VAL A 177 18.04 1.87 1.94
N GLY A 178 19.10 1.96 1.14
CA GLY A 178 20.23 2.82 1.46
C GLY A 178 20.86 2.43 2.79
N SER A 179 21.16 3.43 3.61
CA SER A 179 21.77 3.29 4.94
C SER A 179 20.81 3.57 6.10
N GLY A 180 19.70 4.27 5.84
CA GLY A 180 18.81 4.79 6.88
C GLY A 180 17.40 4.19 6.93
N LEU A 181 16.90 3.58 5.85
CA LEU A 181 15.50 3.12 5.77
C LEU A 181 15.42 1.59 5.96
N ALA A 182 14.36 1.12 6.63
CA ALA A 182 14.04 -0.30 6.68
C ALA A 182 12.85 -0.61 5.77
N PHE A 183 12.97 -1.63 4.93
CA PHE A 183 11.87 -2.17 4.13
C PHE A 183 11.43 -3.49 4.73
N LEU A 184 10.16 -3.57 5.13
CA LEU A 184 9.56 -4.73 5.76
C LEU A 184 8.40 -5.23 4.91
N VAL A 185 8.35 -6.53 4.66
CA VAL A 185 7.24 -7.16 3.93
C VAL A 185 6.55 -8.15 4.85
N TYR A 186 5.24 -7.93 5.04
CA TYR A 186 4.39 -8.74 5.88
C TYR A 186 3.24 -9.34 5.09
N GLN A 187 3.06 -10.65 5.19
CA GLN A 187 1.90 -11.34 4.62
C GLN A 187 0.78 -11.47 5.65
N ARG A 188 -0.47 -11.23 5.25
CA ARG A 188 -1.67 -11.47 6.08
C ARG A 188 -1.91 -12.96 6.29
N ILE A 189 -2.00 -13.39 7.55
CA ILE A 189 -2.35 -14.78 7.94
C ILE A 189 -3.85 -14.87 8.23
N ARG A 190 -4.62 -15.59 7.40
CA ARG A 190 -6.07 -15.74 7.62
C ARG A 190 -6.33 -17.01 8.45
N ASP A 191 -7.35 -17.02 9.32
CA ASP A 191 -7.59 -18.12 10.28
C ASP A 191 -7.82 -19.51 9.65
N VAL A 192 -8.12 -19.56 8.35
CA VAL A 192 -8.16 -20.80 7.57
C VAL A 192 -6.77 -21.48 7.50
N ASP A 193 -5.69 -20.70 7.55
CA ASP A 193 -4.31 -21.21 7.57
C ASP A 193 -3.89 -21.77 8.94
N GLU A 194 -4.44 -21.24 10.04
CA GLU A 194 -4.21 -21.73 11.41
C GLU A 194 -4.87 -23.09 11.63
N SER A 195 -6.09 -23.25 11.15
CA SER A 195 -6.85 -24.50 11.24
C SER A 195 -6.26 -25.60 10.37
N ALA A 196 -5.80 -25.28 9.15
CA ALA A 196 -5.05 -26.21 8.30
C ALA A 196 -3.72 -26.67 8.93
N LYS A 197 -3.00 -25.78 9.63
CA LYS A 197 -1.77 -26.14 10.37
C LYS A 197 -2.04 -27.00 11.60
N ARG A 198 -3.08 -26.74 12.38
CA ARG A 198 -3.43 -27.57 13.56
C ARG A 198 -3.79 -29.00 13.17
N VAL A 199 -4.46 -29.20 12.04
CA VAL A 199 -4.77 -30.54 11.51
C VAL A 199 -3.50 -31.26 11.02
N ALA A 200 -2.57 -30.54 10.38
CA ALA A 200 -1.31 -31.13 9.92
C ALA A 200 -0.40 -31.58 11.09
N THR A 201 -0.30 -30.80 12.16
CA THR A 201 0.54 -31.14 13.33
C THR A 201 -0.05 -32.30 14.14
N ALA A 202 -1.38 -32.46 14.15
CA ALA A 202 -2.06 -33.57 14.84
C ALA A 202 -1.93 -34.92 14.11
N GLY A 203 -1.60 -34.92 12.80
CA GLY A 203 -1.49 -36.14 11.98
C GLY A 203 -0.13 -36.87 12.05
N THR A 204 0.91 -36.25 12.61
CA THR A 204 2.28 -36.82 12.66
C THR A 204 2.63 -37.53 13.97
N GLY A 205 1.70 -37.62 14.92
CA GLY A 205 1.92 -38.21 16.25
C GLY A 205 1.17 -39.53 16.46
N SER A 206 1.33 -40.52 15.57
CA SER A 206 1.00 -41.92 15.90
C SER A 206 1.67 -42.87 14.92
N ARG A 207 2.81 -43.43 15.34
CA ARG A 207 3.28 -44.78 15.04
C ARG A 207 4.37 -45.19 16.03
#